data_AF-A0A382PPC8-F1
#
_entry.id   AF-A0A382PPC8-F1
#
_cell.length_a   1.000
_cell.length_b   1.000
_cell.length_c   1.000
_cell.angle_alpha   90.00
_cell.angle_beta   90.00
_cell.angle_gamma   90.00
#
_symmetry.space_group_name_H-M   'P 1'
#
loop_
_entity.id
_entity.type
_entity.pdbx_description
1 polymer ?
#
loop_
_entity_poly.entity_id
_entity_poly.type
_entity_poly.pdbx_seq_one_letter_code
_entity_poly.pdbx_strand_id
1 'polypeptide(L)'
;MTIENAESFFALDVLSWLFLAILLAIAIVLIDLLFFSKTSPESDVKVTEDRSTFRKICYFLIFLKFSKSEKYKHRPKVVQWSIELFPVLLLVLVFRGFIFEPFRVPSNSMMPTLLTGDFILVNKFDYGLRLPILNSKIIDFSKPERGDVIVFRYPNYEHSAGYSGVDFIKRVVALPGDTISYEKDQLTVNGESVEYRKIGSYQGVDSGKAMSGYRHIREKINEADHDILLHPLGNSRKLSKTTVPEG
;
A
#
# COMPACT_ATOMS: atom_id res chain seq x y z
N MET A 1 -5.01 -0.68 -21.10
CA MET A 1 -4.17 -1.33 -20.07
C MET A 1 -5.13 -1.73 -18.96
N THR A 2 -5.35 -3.04 -18.76
CA THR A 2 -6.34 -3.56 -17.81
C THR A 2 -5.67 -3.85 -16.46
N ILE A 3 -6.38 -3.54 -15.37
CA ILE A 3 -5.90 -3.66 -13.98
C ILE A 3 -5.81 -5.14 -13.55
N GLU A 4 -6.48 -6.06 -14.26
CA GLU A 4 -6.53 -7.50 -13.95
C GLU A 4 -5.17 -8.19 -13.89
N ASN A 5 -4.16 -7.69 -14.60
CA ASN A 5 -2.81 -8.29 -14.63
C ASN A 5 -1.79 -7.57 -13.72
N ALA A 6 -2.22 -6.59 -12.92
CA ALA A 6 -1.34 -5.92 -11.98
C ALA A 6 -1.15 -6.77 -10.72
N GLU A 7 0.06 -7.27 -10.50
CA GLU A 7 0.41 -8.00 -9.27
C GLU A 7 0.28 -7.12 -8.03
N SER A 8 -0.08 -7.75 -6.90
CA SER A 8 -0.24 -7.05 -5.63
C SER A 8 1.05 -6.39 -5.19
N PHE A 9 0.86 -5.12 -4.86
CA PHE A 9 1.81 -4.21 -4.27
C PHE A 9 2.17 -4.57 -2.83
N PHE A 10 3.22 -5.36 -2.62
CA PHE A 10 3.89 -5.46 -1.33
C PHE A 10 5.39 -5.66 -1.50
N ALA A 11 6.17 -4.77 -0.89
CA ALA A 11 7.58 -4.97 -0.61
C ALA A 11 7.71 -6.14 0.39
N LEU A 12 7.75 -7.36 -0.16
CA LEU A 12 7.76 -8.60 0.62
C LEU A 12 8.92 -8.65 1.62
N ASP A 13 10.06 -7.99 1.37
CA ASP A 13 11.22 -8.09 2.26
C ASP A 13 10.95 -7.59 3.68
N VAL A 14 10.64 -6.29 3.85
CA VAL A 14 10.55 -5.70 5.20
C VAL A 14 9.38 -6.30 5.99
N LEU A 15 8.26 -6.58 5.32
CA LEU A 15 7.08 -7.13 5.96
C LEU A 15 7.27 -8.62 6.31
N SER A 16 8.01 -9.39 5.50
CA SER A 16 8.38 -10.78 5.82
C SER A 16 9.32 -10.86 7.01
N TRP A 17 10.33 -10.00 7.09
CA TRP A 17 11.24 -9.94 8.25
C TRP A 17 10.50 -9.54 9.53
N LEU A 18 9.57 -8.59 9.43
CA LEU A 18 8.77 -8.15 10.57
C LEU A 18 7.78 -9.24 11.01
N PHE A 19 7.17 -9.95 10.07
CA PHE A 19 6.32 -11.11 10.37
C PHE A 19 7.10 -12.26 11.02
N LEU A 20 8.31 -12.57 10.51
CA LEU A 20 9.21 -13.55 11.11
C LEU A 20 9.61 -13.17 12.54
N ALA A 21 9.90 -11.89 12.78
CA ALA A 21 10.21 -11.38 14.12
C ALA A 21 9.02 -11.54 15.09
N ILE A 22 7.80 -11.32 14.60
CA ILE A 22 6.57 -11.54 15.37
C ILE A 22 6.34 -13.03 15.65
N LEU A 23 6.52 -13.91 14.65
CA LEU A 23 6.42 -15.36 14.85
C LEU A 23 7.46 -15.87 15.85
N LEU A 24 8.69 -15.37 15.77
CA LEU A 24 9.76 -15.71 16.71
C LEU A 24 9.40 -15.23 18.13
N ALA A 25 8.89 -14.01 18.29
CA ALA A 25 8.44 -13.50 19.59
C ALA A 25 7.32 -14.36 20.18
N ILE A 26 6.33 -14.75 19.36
CA ILE A 26 5.24 -15.65 19.75
C ILE A 26 5.80 -17.02 20.15
N ALA A 27 6.72 -17.58 19.36
CA ALA A 27 7.32 -18.89 19.63
C ALA A 27 8.09 -18.90 20.96
N ILE A 28 8.89 -17.86 21.24
CA ILE A 28 9.62 -17.72 22.51
C ILE A 28 8.64 -17.72 23.70
N VAL A 29 7.55 -16.97 23.58
CA VAL A 29 6.52 -16.89 24.63
C VAL A 29 5.75 -18.21 24.78
N LEU A 30 5.44 -18.89 23.67
CA LEU A 30 4.81 -20.21 23.70
C LEU A 30 5.72 -21.28 24.30
N ILE A 31 7.03 -21.25 24.03
CA ILE A 31 8.01 -22.16 24.62
C ILE A 31 8.13 -21.91 26.13
N ASP A 32 8.19 -20.65 26.58
CA ASP A 32 8.15 -20.32 28.02
C ASP A 32 6.85 -20.80 28.68
N LEU A 33 5.71 -20.62 28.00
CA LEU A 33 4.41 -21.12 28.46
C LEU A 33 4.34 -22.65 28.56
N LEU A 34 4.96 -23.37 27.62
CA LEU A 34 4.92 -24.84 27.56
C LEU A 34 5.93 -25.50 28.51
N PHE A 35 7.14 -24.94 28.64
CA PHE A 35 8.24 -25.58 29.37
C PHE A 35 8.53 -24.95 30.73
N PHE A 36 8.35 -23.63 30.89
CA PHE A 36 8.81 -22.88 32.09
C PHE A 36 7.65 -22.33 32.94
N SER A 37 6.40 -22.72 32.68
CA SER A 37 5.25 -22.39 33.54
C SER A 37 5.28 -23.12 34.90
N LYS A 38 6.23 -24.04 35.15
CA LYS A 38 6.22 -24.93 36.32
C LYS A 38 6.93 -24.38 37.57
N THR A 39 7.52 -23.19 37.52
CA THR A 39 8.23 -22.61 38.66
C THR A 39 7.46 -21.43 39.23
N SER A 40 6.48 -21.73 40.09
CA SER A 40 6.07 -20.81 41.15
C SER A 40 6.16 -21.59 42.45
N PRO A 41 6.98 -21.16 43.43
CA PRO A 41 6.91 -21.74 44.76
C PRO A 41 5.56 -21.35 45.38
N GLU A 42 4.79 -22.38 45.72
CA GLU A 42 3.74 -22.46 46.75
C GLU A 42 3.09 -21.17 47.26
N SER A 43 1.80 -21.03 46.94
CA SER A 43 0.79 -20.70 47.95
C SER A 43 -0.52 -21.39 47.57
N ASP A 44 -0.88 -22.40 48.37
CA ASP A 44 -2.07 -23.26 48.29
C ASP A 44 -3.36 -22.51 47.95
N VAL A 45 -4.03 -22.91 46.84
CA VAL A 45 -5.50 -23.05 46.74
C VAL A 45 -5.82 -24.02 45.59
N LYS A 46 -6.40 -25.18 45.92
CA LYS A 46 -6.98 -26.15 44.96
C LYS A 46 -8.15 -25.53 44.19
N VAL A 47 -7.99 -25.32 42.88
CA VAL A 47 -9.09 -25.32 41.89
C VAL A 47 -8.56 -25.95 40.60
N THR A 48 -9.21 -27.05 40.22
CA THR A 48 -8.85 -28.06 39.22
C THR A 48 -9.05 -27.60 37.76
N GLU A 49 -8.12 -28.04 36.91
CA GLU A 49 -8.12 -28.17 35.44
C GLU A 49 -8.43 -26.97 34.51
N ASP A 50 -9.46 -26.17 34.72
CA ASP A 50 -9.84 -25.09 33.78
C ASP A 50 -8.86 -23.88 33.83
N ARG A 51 -8.14 -23.74 34.94
CA ARG A 51 -7.15 -22.67 35.15
C ARG A 51 -5.94 -22.76 34.21
N SER A 52 -5.60 -23.90 33.65
CA SER A 52 -4.38 -24.03 32.80
C SER A 52 -4.57 -23.30 31.48
N THR A 53 -5.62 -23.65 30.74
CA THR A 53 -5.94 -23.05 29.44
C THR A 53 -6.39 -21.61 29.62
N PHE A 54 -7.21 -21.32 30.64
CA PHE A 54 -7.60 -19.94 30.95
C PHE A 54 -6.43 -19.07 31.40
N ARG A 55 -5.47 -19.57 32.21
CA ARG A 55 -4.24 -18.81 32.53
C ARG A 55 -3.37 -18.62 31.31
N LYS A 56 -3.26 -19.59 30.40
CA LYS A 56 -2.53 -19.45 29.12
C LYS A 56 -3.19 -18.42 28.21
N ILE A 57 -4.52 -18.43 28.11
CA ILE A 57 -5.31 -17.45 27.36
C ILE A 57 -5.20 -16.07 28.01
N CYS A 58 -5.35 -15.95 29.32
CA CYS A 58 -5.13 -14.69 30.03
C CYS A 58 -3.68 -14.22 29.89
N TYR A 59 -2.69 -15.10 29.91
CA TYR A 59 -1.28 -14.77 29.69
C TYR A 59 -1.06 -14.28 28.24
N PHE A 60 -1.73 -14.88 27.27
CA PHE A 60 -1.74 -14.47 25.86
C PHE A 60 -2.48 -13.14 25.64
N LEU A 61 -3.62 -12.92 26.31
CA LEU A 61 -4.37 -11.67 26.28
C LEU A 61 -3.64 -10.53 27.02
N ILE A 62 -2.89 -10.84 28.07
CA ILE A 62 -2.00 -9.89 28.74
C ILE A 62 -0.76 -9.62 27.89
N PHE A 63 -0.23 -10.62 27.17
CA PHE A 63 0.81 -10.46 26.14
C PHE A 63 0.37 -9.52 25.00
N LEU A 64 -0.92 -9.48 24.68
CA LEU A 64 -1.53 -8.49 23.77
C LEU A 64 -1.68 -7.10 24.41
N LYS A 65 -1.69 -7.00 25.75
CA LYS A 65 -1.97 -5.75 26.46
C LYS A 65 -0.67 -4.99 26.74
N PHE A 66 -0.59 -3.74 26.28
CA PHE A 66 0.53 -2.78 26.41
C PHE A 66 1.02 -2.47 27.85
N SER A 67 0.55 -3.22 28.86
CA SER A 67 0.72 -2.90 30.27
C SER A 67 1.99 -3.53 30.83
N LYS A 68 2.93 -2.67 31.24
CA LYS A 68 4.14 -2.98 32.02
C LYS A 68 3.78 -3.61 33.37
N SER A 69 3.46 -4.89 33.36
CA SER A 69 3.07 -5.63 34.56
C SER A 69 4.33 -6.07 35.31
N GLU A 70 4.47 -5.64 36.56
CA GLU A 70 5.54 -6.03 37.52
C GLU A 70 5.76 -7.56 37.61
N LYS A 71 4.77 -8.36 37.19
CA LYS A 71 4.79 -9.83 37.22
C LYS A 71 5.87 -10.48 36.33
N TYR A 72 6.54 -9.74 35.44
CA TYR A 72 7.48 -10.31 34.46
C TYR A 72 8.96 -10.12 34.78
N LYS A 73 9.32 -9.36 35.84
CA LYS A 73 10.73 -9.10 36.21
C LYS A 73 11.57 -10.36 36.50
N HIS A 74 10.91 -11.47 36.88
CA HIS A 74 11.57 -12.72 37.27
C HIS A 74 11.78 -13.70 36.10
N ARG A 75 11.31 -13.39 34.89
CA ARG A 75 11.51 -14.23 33.70
C ARG A 75 12.89 -13.99 33.07
N PRO A 76 13.44 -14.92 32.27
CA PRO A 76 14.66 -14.68 31.52
C PRO A 76 14.54 -13.43 30.63
N LYS A 77 15.63 -12.65 30.53
CA LYS A 77 15.65 -11.34 29.84
C LYS A 77 15.10 -11.39 28.40
N VAL A 78 15.36 -12.48 27.69
CA VAL A 78 14.87 -12.70 26.31
C VAL A 78 13.34 -12.72 26.24
N VAL A 79 12.67 -13.34 27.21
CA VAL A 79 11.20 -13.40 27.27
C VAL A 79 10.63 -12.02 27.59
N GLN A 80 11.28 -11.27 28.49
CA GLN A 80 10.88 -9.90 28.82
C GLN A 80 10.94 -8.99 27.59
N TRP A 81 12.04 -9.03 26.83
CA TRP A 81 12.20 -8.24 25.61
C TRP A 81 11.15 -8.59 24.54
N SER A 82 10.84 -9.88 24.35
CA SER A 82 9.80 -10.28 23.40
C SER A 82 8.42 -9.74 23.77
N ILE A 83 8.07 -9.72 25.06
CA ILE A 83 6.78 -9.19 25.54
C ILE A 83 6.71 -7.67 25.34
N GLU A 84 7.79 -6.94 25.63
CA GLU A 84 7.82 -5.48 25.49
C GLU A 84 7.82 -5.02 24.03
N LEU A 85 8.51 -5.76 23.15
CA LEU A 85 8.67 -5.39 21.74
C LEU A 85 7.47 -5.82 20.88
N PHE A 86 6.78 -6.91 21.25
CA PHE A 86 5.66 -7.46 20.49
C PHE A 86 4.54 -6.46 20.16
N PRO A 87 3.96 -5.69 21.10
CA PRO A 87 2.85 -4.80 20.77
C PRO A 87 3.30 -3.64 19.86
N VAL A 88 4.56 -3.20 19.97
CA VAL A 88 5.15 -2.21 19.06
C VAL A 88 5.33 -2.80 17.66
N LEU A 89 5.88 -4.02 17.55
CA LEU A 89 6.01 -4.72 16.27
C LEU A 89 4.66 -5.00 15.62
N LEU A 90 3.68 -5.45 16.39
CA LEU A 90 2.32 -5.71 15.91
C LEU A 90 1.67 -4.42 15.40
N LEU A 91 1.81 -3.32 16.13
CA LEU A 91 1.32 -2.01 15.70
C LEU A 91 1.98 -1.62 14.37
N VAL A 92 3.31 -1.68 14.28
CA VAL A 92 4.04 -1.36 13.03
C VAL A 92 3.64 -2.31 11.90
N LEU A 93 3.42 -3.60 12.17
CA LEU A 93 2.92 -4.55 11.17
C LEU A 93 1.54 -4.14 10.65
N VAL A 94 0.61 -3.81 11.53
CA VAL A 94 -0.76 -3.45 11.13
C VAL A 94 -0.75 -2.14 10.35
N PHE A 95 -0.05 -1.12 10.86
CA PHE A 95 0.05 0.18 10.18
C PHE A 95 0.73 0.07 8.81
N ARG A 96 1.87 -0.62 8.72
CA ARG A 96 2.64 -0.79 7.48
C ARG A 96 1.99 -1.80 6.50
N GLY A 97 1.33 -2.81 7.05
CA GLY A 97 0.69 -3.87 6.29
C GLY A 97 -0.63 -3.44 5.66
N PHE A 98 -1.42 -2.62 6.35
CA PHE A 98 -2.81 -2.38 5.96
C PHE A 98 -3.23 -0.92 5.83
N ILE A 99 -2.55 0.02 6.49
CA ILE A 99 -3.04 1.41 6.58
C ILE A 99 -2.39 2.30 5.53
N PHE A 100 -1.11 2.60 5.72
CA PHE A 100 -0.39 3.57 4.89
C PHE A 100 1.00 3.07 4.53
N GLU A 101 1.38 3.26 3.28
CA GLU A 101 2.75 3.06 2.85
C GLU A 101 3.30 4.32 2.16
N PRO A 102 4.47 4.82 2.61
CA PRO A 102 5.10 5.97 1.97
C PRO A 102 5.79 5.54 0.67
N PHE A 103 5.50 6.26 -0.42
CA PHE A 103 6.16 6.09 -1.71
C PHE A 103 6.94 7.32 -2.09
N ARG A 104 8.04 7.10 -2.80
CA ARG A 104 8.79 8.17 -3.43
C ARG A 104 8.51 8.14 -4.93
N VAL A 105 8.08 9.27 -5.48
CA VAL A 105 7.76 9.39 -6.92
C VAL A 105 9.06 9.28 -7.74
N PRO A 106 9.24 8.25 -8.58
CA PRO A 106 10.50 8.03 -9.28
C PRO A 106 10.57 8.75 -10.63
N SER A 107 9.46 9.31 -11.13
CA SER A 107 9.37 9.83 -12.50
C SER A 107 8.57 11.12 -12.62
N ASN A 108 8.88 11.90 -13.66
CA ASN A 108 8.18 13.15 -14.01
C ASN A 108 6.81 12.94 -14.67
N SER A 109 6.32 11.71 -14.77
CA SER A 109 5.13 11.41 -15.58
C SER A 109 3.81 11.88 -14.98
N MET A 110 3.80 12.24 -13.70
CA MET A 110 2.63 12.77 -12.99
C MET A 110 2.69 14.30 -12.83
N MET A 111 3.63 14.96 -13.49
CA MET A 111 3.74 16.42 -13.45
C MET A 111 2.56 17.11 -14.18
N PRO A 112 2.11 18.28 -13.68
CA PRO A 112 2.67 19.03 -12.56
C PRO A 112 2.07 18.63 -11.18
N THR A 113 1.18 17.62 -11.14
CA THR A 113 0.48 17.21 -9.92
C THR A 113 1.44 16.63 -8.88
N LEU A 114 2.40 15.80 -9.32
CA LEU A 114 3.44 15.22 -8.47
C LEU A 114 4.81 15.45 -9.11
N LEU A 115 5.76 15.97 -8.34
CA LEU A 115 7.13 16.20 -8.78
C LEU A 115 8.00 14.97 -8.51
N THR A 116 9.07 14.82 -9.30
CA THR A 116 10.03 13.74 -9.03
C THR A 116 10.71 13.99 -7.69
N GLY A 117 10.72 12.95 -6.84
CA GLY A 117 11.29 12.98 -5.51
C GLY A 117 10.28 13.24 -4.39
N ASP A 118 9.03 13.60 -4.71
CA ASP A 118 7.98 13.81 -3.72
C ASP A 118 7.66 12.52 -2.96
N PHE A 119 7.31 12.67 -1.68
CA PHE A 119 6.80 11.59 -0.84
C PHE A 119 5.27 11.63 -0.83
N ILE A 120 4.65 10.54 -1.27
CA ILE A 120 3.20 10.36 -1.20
C ILE A 120 2.85 9.28 -0.20
N LEU A 121 1.71 9.45 0.47
CA LEU A 121 1.17 8.44 1.38
C LEU A 121 -0.01 7.76 0.68
N VAL A 122 0.12 6.47 0.40
CA VAL A 122 -0.92 5.70 -0.29
C VAL A 122 -1.79 5.02 0.77
N ASN A 123 -3.12 5.22 0.68
CA ASN A 123 -4.07 4.48 1.49
C ASN A 123 -4.25 3.07 0.91
N LYS A 124 -3.84 2.05 1.65
CA LYS A 124 -3.96 0.65 1.21
C LYS A 124 -5.34 0.05 1.45
N PHE A 125 -6.14 0.64 2.33
CA PHE A 125 -7.48 0.14 2.62
C PHE A 125 -8.39 0.15 1.40
N ASP A 126 -8.26 1.17 0.55
CA ASP A 126 -9.15 1.36 -0.60
C ASP A 126 -8.92 0.33 -1.72
N TYR A 127 -7.71 -0.26 -1.82
CA TYR A 127 -7.33 -1.23 -2.86
C TYR A 127 -7.63 -2.69 -2.52
N GLY A 128 -8.27 -2.94 -1.38
CA GLY A 128 -8.60 -4.29 -0.92
C GLY A 128 -7.54 -4.88 0.01
N LEU A 129 -8.01 -5.52 1.09
CA LEU A 129 -7.13 -6.16 2.07
C LEU A 129 -6.61 -7.47 1.48
N ARG A 130 -5.36 -7.45 0.99
CA ARG A 130 -4.64 -8.64 0.55
C ARG A 130 -3.75 -9.13 1.70
N LEU A 131 -3.76 -10.44 1.97
CA LEU A 131 -2.87 -10.99 2.98
C LEU A 131 -1.41 -10.78 2.54
N PRO A 132 -0.56 -10.16 3.39
CA PRO A 132 0.86 -9.96 3.11
C PRO A 132 1.62 -11.20 2.65
N ILE A 133 1.17 -12.39 3.08
CA ILE A 133 1.89 -13.65 2.94
C ILE A 133 1.30 -14.53 1.83
N LEU A 134 -0.02 -14.52 1.65
CA LEU A 134 -0.70 -15.39 0.68
C LEU A 134 -1.02 -14.70 -0.65
N ASN A 135 -0.72 -13.41 -0.81
CA ASN A 135 -1.10 -12.61 -1.99
C ASN A 135 -2.59 -12.74 -2.38
N SER A 136 -3.41 -13.24 -1.45
CA SER A 136 -4.81 -13.58 -1.69
C SER A 136 -5.67 -12.38 -1.31
N LYS A 137 -6.48 -11.92 -2.28
CA LYS A 137 -7.44 -10.84 -2.12
C LYS A 137 -8.59 -11.34 -1.23
N ILE A 138 -8.71 -10.82 -0.01
CA ILE A 138 -9.73 -11.30 0.94
C ILE A 138 -11.02 -10.51 0.77
N ILE A 139 -10.93 -9.18 0.58
CA ILE A 139 -12.10 -8.28 0.57
C ILE A 139 -11.84 -7.14 -0.41
N ASP A 140 -12.77 -6.90 -1.35
CA ASP A 140 -12.84 -5.70 -2.18
C ASP A 140 -13.53 -4.59 -1.38
N PHE A 141 -12.82 -3.49 -1.10
CA PHE A 141 -13.37 -2.38 -0.33
C PHE A 141 -13.89 -1.26 -1.23
N SER A 142 -13.11 -0.81 -2.22
CA SER A 142 -13.55 0.20 -3.19
C SER A 142 -13.02 -0.12 -4.59
N LYS A 143 -13.86 0.11 -5.61
CA LYS A 143 -13.42 0.07 -7.00
C LYS A 143 -12.82 1.44 -7.34
N PRO A 144 -11.72 1.50 -8.10
CA PRO A 144 -11.18 2.79 -8.53
C PRO A 144 -12.22 3.55 -9.35
N GLU A 145 -12.31 4.85 -9.13
CA GLU A 145 -13.14 5.75 -9.89
C GLU A 145 -12.31 6.52 -10.93
N ARG A 146 -12.97 7.11 -11.93
CA ARG A 146 -12.25 7.97 -12.88
C ARG A 146 -11.77 9.23 -12.16
N GLY A 147 -10.52 9.59 -12.40
CA GLY A 147 -9.84 10.71 -11.73
C GLY A 147 -8.91 10.25 -10.61
N ASP A 148 -9.08 9.03 -10.09
CA ASP A 148 -8.24 8.50 -9.02
C ASP A 148 -6.78 8.37 -9.48
N VAL A 149 -5.86 8.75 -8.60
CA VAL A 149 -4.43 8.48 -8.77
C VAL A 149 -4.09 7.20 -8.05
N ILE A 150 -3.71 6.18 -8.82
CA ILE A 150 -3.46 4.85 -8.32
C ILE A 150 -1.99 4.46 -8.46
N VAL A 151 -1.53 3.61 -7.53
CA VAL A 151 -0.21 2.99 -7.58
C VAL A 151 -0.38 1.51 -7.89
N PHE A 152 0.31 1.02 -8.90
CA PHE A 152 0.26 -0.38 -9.31
C PHE A 152 1.61 -0.83 -9.85
N ARG A 153 1.87 -2.14 -9.78
CA ARG A 153 3.06 -2.73 -10.38
C ARG A 153 2.86 -2.92 -11.87
N TYR A 154 3.85 -2.55 -12.68
CA TYR A 154 3.75 -2.67 -14.13
C TYR A 154 3.42 -4.12 -14.56
N PRO A 155 2.25 -4.37 -15.18
CA PRO A 155 1.91 -5.67 -15.73
C PRO A 155 2.84 -5.96 -16.91
N ASN A 156 3.38 -7.18 -17.02
CA ASN A 156 4.40 -7.60 -17.99
C ASN A 156 5.86 -7.22 -17.67
N TYR A 157 6.17 -7.03 -16.39
CA TYR A 157 7.55 -6.85 -15.93
C TYR A 157 8.49 -8.00 -16.35
N GLU A 158 7.94 -9.21 -16.52
CA GLU A 158 8.65 -10.41 -17.00
C GLU A 158 9.19 -10.27 -18.43
N HIS A 159 8.54 -9.46 -19.27
CA HIS A 159 8.92 -9.27 -20.68
C HIS A 159 9.73 -8.00 -20.94
N SER A 160 10.07 -7.25 -19.88
CA SER A 160 10.87 -6.04 -20.01
C SER A 160 11.85 -5.93 -18.84
N ALA A 161 13.09 -6.39 -19.07
CA ALA A 161 14.15 -6.47 -18.06
C ALA A 161 14.44 -5.15 -17.31
N GLY A 162 14.07 -4.00 -17.88
CA GLY A 162 14.20 -2.68 -17.24
C GLY A 162 13.05 -2.26 -16.31
N TYR A 163 11.93 -3.00 -16.28
CA TYR A 163 10.73 -2.65 -15.50
C TYR A 163 10.36 -3.72 -14.46
N SER A 164 11.26 -4.68 -14.19
CA SER A 164 11.09 -5.70 -13.16
C SER A 164 10.88 -5.05 -11.78
N GLY A 165 9.70 -5.26 -11.20
CA GLY A 165 9.42 -4.84 -9.83
C GLY A 165 9.15 -3.34 -9.61
N VAL A 166 9.01 -2.52 -10.66
CA VAL A 166 8.83 -1.07 -10.53
C VAL A 166 7.36 -0.70 -10.31
N ASP A 167 7.11 0.14 -9.32
CA ASP A 167 5.79 0.70 -9.05
C ASP A 167 5.52 1.93 -9.91
N PHE A 168 4.33 1.97 -10.49
CA PHE A 168 3.87 3.05 -11.36
C PHE A 168 2.74 3.81 -10.67
N ILE A 169 2.82 5.13 -10.75
CA ILE A 169 1.77 6.04 -10.26
C ILE A 169 1.12 6.64 -11.50
N LYS A 170 -0.18 6.41 -11.69
CA LYS A 170 -0.96 6.91 -12.83
C LYS A 170 -2.37 7.31 -12.41
N ARG A 171 -3.01 8.13 -13.23
CA ARG A 171 -4.43 8.45 -13.11
C ARG A 171 -5.30 7.47 -13.87
N VAL A 172 -6.44 7.10 -13.28
CA VAL A 172 -7.50 6.34 -13.93
C VAL A 172 -8.32 7.29 -14.80
N VAL A 173 -8.26 7.08 -16.11
CA VAL A 173 -9.04 7.88 -17.09
C VAL A 173 -10.27 7.14 -17.61
N ALA A 174 -10.31 5.82 -17.45
CA ALA A 174 -11.38 4.96 -17.94
C ALA A 174 -11.47 3.69 -17.09
N LEU A 175 -12.68 3.16 -16.97
CA LEU A 175 -13.06 1.99 -16.20
C LEU A 175 -13.49 0.85 -17.15
N PRO A 176 -13.65 -0.39 -16.66
CA PRO A 176 -14.21 -1.48 -17.45
C PRO A 176 -15.51 -1.09 -18.15
N GLY A 177 -15.64 -1.46 -19.43
CA GLY A 177 -16.77 -1.09 -20.30
C GLY A 177 -16.63 0.27 -21.01
N ASP A 178 -15.73 1.14 -20.55
CA ASP A 178 -15.52 2.45 -21.18
C ASP A 178 -14.80 2.36 -22.52
N THR A 179 -15.13 3.27 -23.42
CA THR A 179 -14.47 3.40 -24.72
C THR A 179 -13.68 4.70 -24.78
N ILE A 180 -12.37 4.59 -25.02
CA ILE A 180 -11.47 5.73 -25.08
C ILE A 180 -10.80 5.90 -26.43
N SER A 181 -10.52 7.14 -26.80
CA SER A 181 -9.60 7.47 -27.89
C SER A 181 -8.79 8.71 -27.53
N TYR A 182 -7.57 8.79 -28.05
CA TYR A 182 -6.68 9.92 -27.84
C TYR A 182 -6.06 10.36 -29.17
N GLU A 183 -6.33 11.58 -29.60
CA GLU A 183 -5.81 12.09 -30.87
C GLU A 183 -5.57 13.60 -30.77
N LYS A 184 -4.42 14.07 -31.29
CA LYS A 184 -4.02 15.50 -31.27
C LYS A 184 -4.11 16.13 -29.87
N ASP A 185 -3.65 15.38 -28.87
CA ASP A 185 -3.72 15.75 -27.46
C ASP A 185 -5.13 16.02 -26.93
N GLN A 186 -6.14 15.33 -27.46
CA GLN A 186 -7.50 15.40 -26.95
C GLN A 186 -7.96 14.00 -26.53
N LEU A 187 -8.28 13.86 -25.23
CA LEU A 187 -8.91 12.64 -24.70
C LEU A 187 -10.41 12.67 -24.99
N THR A 188 -10.93 11.54 -25.45
CA THR A 188 -12.36 11.29 -25.62
C THR A 188 -12.71 10.02 -24.84
N VAL A 189 -13.75 10.10 -24.00
CA VAL A 189 -14.24 8.98 -23.19
C VAL A 189 -15.73 8.78 -23.49
N ASN A 190 -16.13 7.58 -23.86
CA ASN A 190 -17.50 7.20 -24.26
C ASN A 190 -18.10 8.08 -25.37
N GLY A 191 -17.25 8.62 -26.24
CA GLY A 191 -17.65 9.50 -27.35
C GLY A 191 -17.71 10.99 -26.98
N GLU A 192 -17.55 11.34 -25.70
CA GLU A 192 -17.51 12.71 -25.22
C GLU A 192 -16.06 13.19 -25.06
N SER A 193 -15.78 14.39 -25.55
CA SER A 193 -14.45 14.99 -25.44
C SER A 193 -14.26 15.58 -24.05
N VAL A 194 -13.14 15.27 -23.40
CA VAL A 194 -12.82 15.79 -22.07
C VAL A 194 -12.55 17.30 -22.15
N GLU A 195 -13.18 18.08 -21.27
CA GLU A 195 -13.06 19.54 -21.29
C GLU A 195 -11.65 19.99 -20.90
N TYR A 196 -10.98 20.72 -21.78
CA TYR A 196 -9.61 21.21 -21.60
C TYR A 196 -9.59 22.74 -21.50
N ARG A 197 -9.16 23.26 -20.35
CA ARG A 197 -8.90 24.68 -20.12
C ARG A 197 -7.40 24.95 -20.21
N LYS A 198 -6.99 25.81 -21.15
CA LYS A 198 -5.60 26.27 -21.24
C LYS A 198 -5.28 27.21 -20.08
N ILE A 199 -4.22 26.89 -19.34
CA ILE A 199 -3.71 27.75 -18.27
C ILE A 199 -2.60 28.65 -18.82
N GLY A 200 -1.68 28.09 -19.61
CA GLY A 200 -0.58 28.84 -20.21
C GLY A 200 0.64 27.97 -20.48
N SER A 201 1.82 28.56 -20.35
CA SER A 201 3.10 27.83 -20.37
C SER A 201 3.51 27.46 -18.96
N TYR A 202 3.90 26.20 -18.75
CA TYR A 202 4.38 25.73 -17.47
C TYR A 202 5.75 26.33 -17.15
N GLN A 203 5.87 26.91 -15.95
CA GLN A 203 7.13 27.42 -15.43
C GLN A 203 7.56 26.50 -14.27
N GLY A 204 8.47 25.58 -14.55
CA GLY A 204 8.92 24.59 -13.58
C GLY A 204 9.94 25.13 -12.58
N VAL A 205 9.85 24.66 -11.33
CA VAL A 205 10.86 24.85 -10.28
C VAL A 205 11.49 23.50 -9.92
N ASP A 206 12.69 23.51 -9.34
CA ASP A 206 13.43 22.31 -8.91
C ASP A 206 13.44 21.17 -9.94
N SER A 207 12.94 19.99 -9.56
CA SER A 207 12.85 18.81 -10.44
C SER A 207 11.92 19.05 -11.64
N GLY A 208 11.02 20.01 -11.55
CA GLY A 208 10.13 20.41 -12.62
C GLY A 208 10.73 21.35 -13.67
N LYS A 209 11.93 21.92 -13.44
CA LYS A 209 12.58 22.85 -14.39
C LYS A 209 12.72 22.26 -15.79
N ALA A 210 12.96 20.94 -15.88
CA ALA A 210 13.12 20.22 -17.14
C ALA A 210 11.87 20.25 -18.04
N MET A 211 10.68 20.48 -17.46
CA MET A 211 9.41 20.55 -18.21
C MET A 211 8.97 22.00 -18.47
N SER A 212 9.81 22.99 -18.17
CA SER A 212 9.47 24.41 -18.42
C SER A 212 9.22 24.64 -19.91
N GLY A 213 8.22 25.46 -20.22
CA GLY A 213 7.79 25.73 -21.60
C GLY A 213 6.80 24.72 -22.17
N TYR A 214 6.46 23.65 -21.45
CA TYR A 214 5.35 22.77 -21.82
C TYR A 214 4.02 23.53 -21.75
N ARG A 215 3.04 23.10 -22.55
CA ARG A 215 1.68 23.66 -22.49
C ARG A 215 0.99 23.11 -21.24
N HIS A 216 0.60 24.01 -20.34
CA HIS A 216 -0.13 23.69 -19.12
C HIS A 216 -1.62 23.77 -19.40
N ILE A 217 -2.28 22.63 -19.26
CA ILE A 217 -3.71 22.48 -19.48
C ILE A 217 -4.33 21.88 -18.23
N ARG A 218 -5.55 22.31 -17.92
CA ARG A 218 -6.43 21.69 -16.95
C ARG A 218 -7.49 20.88 -17.68
N GLU A 219 -7.49 19.57 -17.48
CA GLU A 219 -8.55 18.69 -17.93
C GLU A 219 -9.55 18.43 -16.80
N LYS A 220 -10.83 18.31 -17.15
CA LYS A 220 -11.89 17.97 -16.20
C LYS A 220 -12.38 16.55 -16.43
N ILE A 221 -12.08 15.65 -15.52
CA ILE A 221 -12.54 14.25 -15.57
C ILE A 221 -13.60 14.09 -14.49
N ASN A 222 -14.85 13.81 -14.89
CA ASN A 222 -16.02 13.87 -14.02
C ASN A 222 -16.12 15.23 -13.30
N GLU A 223 -16.00 15.25 -11.98
CA GLU A 223 -16.06 16.46 -11.16
C GLU A 223 -14.67 16.98 -10.75
N ALA A 224 -13.60 16.22 -11.05
CA ALA A 224 -12.25 16.54 -10.64
C ALA A 224 -11.48 17.31 -11.73
N ASP A 225 -10.89 18.42 -11.31
CA ASP A 225 -9.96 19.20 -12.12
C ASP A 225 -8.54 18.63 -11.99
N HIS A 226 -7.87 18.51 -13.12
CA HIS A 226 -6.54 17.95 -13.15
C HIS A 226 -5.60 18.67 -14.11
N ASP A 227 -4.38 18.90 -13.66
CA ASP A 227 -3.38 19.53 -14.49
C ASP A 227 -2.55 18.51 -15.26
N ILE A 228 -2.30 18.81 -16.54
CA ILE A 228 -1.47 18.03 -17.46
C ILE A 228 -0.49 18.94 -18.19
N LEU A 229 0.65 18.37 -18.58
CA LEU A 229 1.65 19.02 -19.41
C LEU A 229 1.69 18.37 -20.79
N LEU A 230 1.53 19.17 -21.83
CA LEU A 230 1.68 18.72 -23.21
C LEU A 230 2.94 19.30 -23.83
N HIS A 231 3.58 18.51 -24.68
CA HIS A 231 4.77 18.95 -25.39
C HIS A 231 4.45 20.16 -26.28
N PRO A 232 5.33 21.19 -26.34
CA PRO A 232 5.05 22.40 -27.11
C PRO A 232 5.16 22.20 -28.63
N LEU A 233 6.06 21.32 -29.07
CA LEU A 233 6.41 21.15 -30.49
C LEU A 233 5.75 19.94 -31.17
N GLY A 234 4.90 19.19 -30.46
CA GLY A 234 4.33 17.96 -31.01
C GLY A 234 3.14 17.46 -30.22
N ASN A 235 2.43 16.51 -30.83
CA ASN A 235 1.31 15.83 -30.20
C ASN A 235 1.76 14.47 -29.66
N SER A 236 1.10 14.02 -28.61
CA SER A 236 1.32 12.69 -28.04
C SER A 236 0.84 11.60 -29.00
N ARG A 237 1.28 10.37 -28.73
CA ARG A 237 0.96 9.19 -29.53
C ARG A 237 -0.56 9.02 -29.64
N LYS A 238 -1.05 8.80 -30.86
CA LYS A 238 -2.46 8.49 -31.13
C LYS A 238 -2.84 7.15 -30.49
N LEU A 239 -3.96 7.15 -29.78
CA LEU A 239 -4.65 5.95 -29.31
C LEU A 239 -5.95 5.82 -30.10
N SER A 240 -6.01 4.80 -30.95
CA SER A 240 -7.25 4.43 -31.65
C SER A 240 -8.35 4.07 -30.66
N LYS A 241 -9.61 4.25 -31.07
CA LYS A 241 -10.78 3.89 -30.27
C LYS A 241 -10.64 2.47 -29.72
N THR A 242 -10.57 2.36 -28.40
CA THR A 242 -10.33 1.11 -27.68
C THR A 242 -11.33 1.02 -26.54
N THR A 243 -12.00 -0.12 -26.42
CA THR A 243 -12.89 -0.42 -25.29
C THR A 243 -12.10 -1.13 -24.21
N VAL A 244 -12.23 -0.68 -22.96
CA VAL A 244 -11.64 -1.32 -21.80
C VAL A 244 -12.40 -2.63 -21.55
N PRO A 245 -11.73 -3.78 -21.53
CA PRO A 245 -12.34 -5.06 -21.20
C PRO A 245 -13.10 -5.01 -19.87
N GLU A 246 -14.19 -5.78 -19.80
CA GLU A 246 -14.84 -6.13 -18.53
C GLU A 246 -13.88 -6.98 -17.70
N GLY A 247 -13.76 -6.68 -16.40
CA GLY A 247 -12.82 -7.34 -15.48
C GLY A 247 -13.46 -8.18 -14.40
#